data_AF-A0A958XVI8-F1
#
_entry.id   AF-A0A958XVI8-F1
#
_cell.length_a   1.000
_cell.length_b   1.000
_cell.length_c   1.000
_cell.angle_alpha   90.00
_cell.angle_beta   90.00
_cell.angle_gamma   90.00
#
_symmetry.space_group_name_H-M   'P 1'
#
loop_
_entity.id
_entity.type
_entity.pdbx_description
1 polymer ?
#
loop_
_entity_poly.entity_id
_entity_poly.type
_entity_poly.pdbx_seq_one_letter_code
_entity_poly.pdbx_strand_id
1 'polypeptide(L)'
;MKTKLISCAVIAALLPFAALALDTGVSFAVYATPAKPYLEINIEIAAASVNYKSVDSTHLQAGVETLILIKDGERVVNYEKYVLLSPVVEWPENLLDAKRFALANGQYTLEISFQDINDPENKDTYTAPLIVDISDRMYLADVQLLRGFRPDQSDSPFSKNGFYLEPLPFNFYEAGAVLLAFYTEIYHSDKAITDDTYLVRYYIEQEKGNGIRNLISVGTQKKKPTAIDAILVQMDIGKLESGNYSLTVECRNAANELLLKRTTTFQRSNPFLHVSEEELSDEVLARQFVDKLDEEALRYGLRALSALAVGEESETLKNILQGEDLKPMRFYLFRHFVRED
;
A
#
# COMPACT_ATOMS: atom_id res chain seq x y z
N MET A 1 23.84 -27.99 -63.12
CA MET A 1 24.04 -27.95 -61.65
C MET A 1 23.08 -26.92 -61.08
N LYS A 2 22.13 -27.33 -60.25
CA LYS A 2 21.10 -26.45 -59.65
C LYS A 2 21.59 -25.99 -58.27
N THR A 3 21.91 -24.71 -58.13
CA THR A 3 22.28 -24.09 -56.86
C THR A 3 20.98 -23.73 -56.13
N LYS A 4 20.67 -24.42 -55.03
CA LYS A 4 19.54 -24.06 -54.14
C LYS A 4 19.99 -22.88 -53.27
N LEU A 5 19.38 -21.71 -53.46
CA LEU A 5 19.44 -20.60 -52.51
C LEU A 5 18.60 -20.98 -51.29
N ILE A 6 19.22 -21.08 -50.11
CA ILE A 6 18.54 -21.22 -48.84
C ILE A 6 18.30 -19.79 -48.33
N SER A 7 17.07 -19.30 -48.43
CA SER A 7 16.65 -18.06 -47.75
C SER A 7 16.60 -18.31 -46.25
N CYS A 8 17.54 -17.73 -45.50
CA CYS A 8 17.40 -17.55 -44.06
C CYS A 8 16.34 -16.48 -43.82
N ALA A 9 15.15 -16.89 -43.35
CA ALA A 9 14.17 -15.99 -42.79
C ALA A 9 14.68 -15.52 -41.42
N VAL A 10 15.13 -14.26 -41.34
CA VAL A 10 15.38 -13.58 -40.06
C VAL A 10 14.03 -13.29 -39.43
N ILE A 11 13.63 -14.10 -38.45
CA ILE A 11 12.50 -13.81 -37.58
C ILE A 11 12.98 -12.72 -36.62
N ALA A 12 12.65 -11.47 -36.91
CA ALA A 12 12.76 -10.39 -35.93
C ALA A 12 11.75 -10.67 -34.81
N ALA A 13 12.24 -11.11 -33.66
CA ALA A 13 11.44 -11.19 -32.44
C ALA A 13 11.05 -9.75 -32.06
N LEU A 14 9.85 -9.34 -32.43
CA LEU A 14 9.18 -8.20 -31.83
C LEU A 14 8.94 -8.59 -30.37
N LEU A 15 9.84 -8.18 -29.48
CA LEU A 15 9.54 -8.14 -28.05
C LEU A 15 8.31 -7.23 -27.93
N PRO A 16 7.17 -7.71 -27.39
CA PRO A 16 6.08 -6.81 -27.09
C PRO A 16 6.64 -5.79 -26.10
N PHE A 17 6.65 -4.52 -26.49
CA PHE A 17 6.67 -3.44 -25.51
C PHE A 17 5.44 -3.70 -24.65
N ALA A 18 5.65 -4.15 -23.41
CA ALA A 18 4.60 -4.11 -22.42
C ALA A 18 4.28 -2.63 -22.26
N ALA A 19 3.15 -2.18 -22.83
CA ALA A 19 2.58 -0.91 -22.45
C ALA A 19 2.32 -1.02 -20.95
N LEU A 20 3.01 -0.21 -20.15
CA LEU A 20 2.71 -0.10 -18.73
C LEU A 20 1.35 0.60 -18.67
N ALA A 21 0.32 -0.16 -18.32
CA ALA A 21 -0.98 0.39 -17.97
C ALA A 21 -0.85 1.23 -16.70
N LEU A 22 -1.85 2.08 -16.45
CA LEU A 22 -1.96 2.80 -15.19
C LEU A 22 -1.93 1.77 -14.05
N ASP A 23 -1.11 2.04 -13.05
CA ASP A 23 -1.06 1.23 -11.84
C ASP A 23 -1.92 1.93 -10.79
N THR A 24 -3.14 1.42 -10.60
CA THR A 24 -4.13 2.03 -9.72
C THR A 24 -4.46 1.14 -8.53
N GLY A 25 -4.44 1.75 -7.35
CA GLY A 25 -4.89 1.16 -6.10
C GLY A 25 -6.27 1.69 -5.76
N VAL A 26 -7.24 0.80 -5.54
CA VAL A 26 -8.58 1.16 -5.06
C VAL A 26 -8.89 0.39 -3.80
N SER A 27 -9.25 1.13 -2.74
CA SER A 27 -9.85 0.57 -1.54
C SER A 27 -11.14 1.31 -1.23
N PHE A 28 -12.11 0.61 -0.64
CA PHE A 28 -13.37 1.23 -0.26
C PHE A 28 -13.92 0.61 1.02
N ALA A 29 -14.73 1.38 1.72
CA ALA A 29 -15.40 0.95 2.94
C ALA A 29 -16.77 1.62 3.05
N VAL A 30 -17.71 0.91 3.67
CA VAL A 30 -19.05 1.46 3.96
C VAL A 30 -19.08 1.97 5.39
N TYR A 31 -19.52 3.21 5.54
CA TYR A 31 -19.66 3.90 6.80
C TYR A 31 -21.05 4.51 6.93
N ALA A 32 -21.37 5.07 8.09
CA ALA A 32 -22.62 5.76 8.30
C ALA A 32 -22.44 7.06 9.08
N THR A 33 -23.23 8.05 8.67
CA THR A 33 -23.61 9.16 9.55
C THR A 33 -24.82 8.74 10.39
N PRO A 34 -25.19 9.47 11.46
CA PRO A 34 -26.44 9.21 12.17
C PRO A 34 -27.70 9.20 11.27
N ALA A 35 -27.63 9.80 10.08
CA ALA A 35 -28.77 9.90 9.16
C ALA A 35 -28.78 8.84 8.06
N LYS A 36 -27.62 8.48 7.48
CA LYS A 36 -27.55 7.60 6.30
C LYS A 36 -26.18 6.94 6.12
N PRO A 37 -26.14 5.73 5.55
CA PRO A 37 -24.90 5.12 5.10
C PRO A 37 -24.30 5.87 3.90
N TYR A 38 -22.99 5.69 3.73
CA TYR A 38 -22.25 6.17 2.58
C TYR A 38 -21.08 5.23 2.29
N LEU A 39 -20.72 5.16 1.02
CA LEU A 39 -19.49 4.54 0.54
C LEU A 39 -18.37 5.58 0.58
N GLU A 40 -17.22 5.22 1.13
CA GLU A 40 -15.96 5.95 0.94
C GLU A 40 -15.06 5.14 0.02
N ILE A 41 -14.53 5.79 -1.02
CA ILE A 41 -13.60 5.22 -1.99
C ILE A 41 -12.30 6.00 -1.86
N ASN A 42 -11.19 5.29 -1.68
CA ASN A 42 -9.85 5.84 -1.69
C ASN A 42 -9.09 5.30 -2.89
N ILE A 43 -8.52 6.22 -3.66
CA ILE A 43 -7.83 5.94 -4.91
C ILE A 43 -6.38 6.40 -4.77
N GLU A 44 -5.48 5.59 -5.29
CA GLU A 44 -4.11 5.95 -5.53
C GLU A 44 -3.70 5.58 -6.95
N ILE A 45 -2.94 6.46 -7.61
CA ILE A 45 -2.36 6.20 -8.92
C ILE A 45 -0.84 6.39 -8.81
N ALA A 46 -0.08 5.33 -9.12
CA ALA A 46 1.36 5.36 -8.99
C ALA A 46 1.98 6.32 -10.02
N ALA A 47 2.82 7.25 -9.55
CA ALA A 47 3.41 8.31 -10.36
C ALA A 47 4.15 7.76 -11.59
N ALA A 48 4.85 6.64 -11.39
CA ALA A 48 5.65 5.97 -12.40
C ALA A 48 4.83 5.41 -13.58
N SER A 49 3.50 5.28 -13.42
CA SER A 49 2.59 4.77 -14.45
C SER A 49 1.86 5.88 -15.23
N VAL A 50 2.01 7.16 -14.84
CA VAL A 50 1.28 8.29 -15.43
C VAL A 50 2.22 9.17 -16.26
N ASN A 51 1.75 9.66 -17.41
CA ASN A 51 2.52 10.59 -18.22
C ASN A 51 2.41 12.03 -17.72
N TYR A 52 3.46 12.47 -17.02
CA TYR A 52 3.68 13.86 -16.64
C TYR A 52 4.15 14.71 -17.84
N LYS A 53 3.59 15.91 -17.99
CA LYS A 53 4.02 16.89 -19.00
C LYS A 53 4.58 18.14 -18.33
N SER A 54 5.61 18.73 -18.94
CA SER A 54 6.15 20.02 -18.51
C SER A 54 5.09 21.12 -18.63
N VAL A 55 4.85 21.82 -17.54
CA VAL A 55 4.05 23.05 -17.51
C VAL A 55 4.93 24.29 -17.64
N ASP A 56 6.20 24.20 -17.23
CA ASP A 56 7.25 25.18 -17.47
C ASP A 56 8.65 24.52 -17.53
N SER A 57 9.73 25.29 -17.34
CA SER A 57 11.12 24.79 -17.43
C SER A 57 11.53 23.84 -16.30
N THR A 58 10.85 23.84 -15.16
CA THR A 58 11.24 23.09 -13.95
C THR A 58 10.11 22.22 -13.41
N HIS A 59 8.86 22.47 -13.80
CA HIS A 59 7.71 21.78 -13.24
C HIS A 59 6.95 20.92 -14.25
N LEU A 60 6.34 19.88 -13.70
CA LEU A 60 5.54 18.88 -14.38
C LEU A 60 4.12 18.86 -13.79
N GLN A 61 3.16 18.43 -14.60
CA GLN A 61 1.82 18.09 -14.15
C GLN A 61 1.27 16.91 -14.95
N ALA A 62 0.53 16.03 -14.27
CA ALA A 62 -0.21 14.94 -14.87
C ALA A 62 -1.71 15.09 -14.59
N GLY A 63 -2.52 14.32 -15.31
CA GLY A 63 -3.93 14.18 -15.00
C GLY A 63 -4.49 12.85 -15.45
N VAL A 64 -5.45 12.35 -14.69
CA VAL A 64 -6.15 11.11 -15.00
C VAL A 64 -7.65 11.39 -14.99
N GLU A 65 -8.32 11.14 -16.12
CA GLU A 65 -9.78 11.10 -16.16
C GLU A 65 -10.26 9.89 -15.37
N THR A 66 -11.11 10.12 -14.39
CA THR A 66 -11.68 9.09 -13.51
C THR A 66 -13.20 9.11 -13.64
N LEU A 67 -13.77 7.94 -13.89
CA LEU A 67 -15.22 7.71 -13.90
C LEU A 67 -15.54 6.65 -12.85
N ILE A 68 -16.31 7.05 -11.83
CA ILE A 68 -16.83 6.16 -10.79
C ILE A 68 -18.31 5.92 -11.09
N LEU A 69 -18.73 4.66 -11.18
CA LEU A 69 -20.11 4.23 -11.33
C LEU A 69 -20.48 3.30 -10.17
N ILE A 70 -21.63 3.56 -9.55
CA ILE A 70 -22.26 2.67 -8.58
C ILE A 70 -23.56 2.18 -9.22
N LYS A 71 -23.68 0.87 -9.41
CA LYS A 71 -24.75 0.24 -10.20
C LYS A 71 -25.58 -0.74 -9.37
N ASP A 72 -26.88 -0.76 -9.60
CA ASP A 72 -27.84 -1.76 -9.14
C ASP A 72 -28.30 -2.56 -10.37
N GLY A 73 -27.67 -3.72 -10.60
CA GLY A 73 -27.73 -4.41 -11.89
C GLY A 73 -27.18 -3.53 -13.02
N GLU A 74 -27.99 -3.27 -14.04
CA GLU A 74 -27.62 -2.38 -15.17
C GLU A 74 -27.88 -0.90 -14.88
N ARG A 75 -28.59 -0.57 -13.79
CA ARG A 75 -28.98 0.81 -13.49
C ARG A 75 -27.86 1.51 -12.71
N VAL A 76 -27.30 2.58 -13.28
CA VAL A 76 -26.42 3.50 -12.55
C VAL A 76 -27.24 4.26 -11.51
N VAL A 77 -26.94 4.07 -10.23
CA VAL A 77 -27.64 4.72 -9.11
C VAL A 77 -26.90 5.96 -8.60
N ASN A 78 -25.58 6.00 -8.81
CA ASN A 78 -24.75 7.16 -8.53
C ASN A 78 -23.50 7.11 -9.41
N TYR A 79 -22.95 8.27 -9.77
CA TYR A 79 -21.72 8.35 -10.55
C TYR A 79 -21.01 9.67 -10.35
N GLU A 80 -19.72 9.68 -10.64
CA GLU A 80 -18.94 10.91 -10.75
C GLU A 80 -17.91 10.76 -11.87
N LYS A 81 -17.76 11.81 -12.68
CA LYS A 81 -16.74 11.89 -13.72
C LYS A 81 -15.94 13.17 -13.57
N TYR A 82 -14.62 13.07 -13.51
CA TYR A 82 -13.73 14.21 -13.29
C TYR A 82 -12.33 13.91 -13.81
N VAL A 83 -11.46 14.93 -13.81
CA VAL A 83 -10.02 14.78 -14.04
C VAL A 83 -9.31 15.02 -12.71
N LEU A 84 -8.63 14.00 -12.20
CA LEU A 84 -7.73 14.11 -11.07
C LEU A 84 -6.41 14.67 -11.56
N LEU A 85 -6.11 15.91 -11.23
CA LEU A 85 -4.82 16.54 -11.55
C LEU A 85 -3.82 16.28 -10.44
N SER A 86 -2.57 16.00 -10.80
CA SER A 86 -1.48 16.09 -9.85
C SER A 86 -1.26 17.57 -9.43
N PRO A 87 -0.64 17.81 -8.28
CA PRO A 87 0.00 19.10 -8.02
C PRO A 87 1.05 19.40 -9.11
N VAL A 88 1.44 20.67 -9.21
CA VAL A 88 2.56 21.10 -10.05
C VAL A 88 3.85 20.83 -9.25
N VAL A 89 4.68 19.92 -9.75
CA VAL A 89 5.81 19.33 -9.00
C VAL A 89 7.08 19.30 -9.84
N GLU A 90 8.24 19.32 -9.20
CA GLU A 90 9.54 19.12 -9.88
C GLU A 90 9.77 17.64 -10.24
N TRP A 91 9.25 16.73 -9.41
CA TRP A 91 9.41 15.29 -9.55
C TRP A 91 8.03 14.60 -9.47
N PRO A 92 7.76 13.57 -10.28
CA PRO A 92 6.49 12.85 -10.23
C PRO A 92 6.16 12.31 -8.83
N GLU A 93 4.93 12.54 -8.38
CA GLU A 93 4.39 12.03 -7.11
C GLU A 93 3.13 11.21 -7.34
N ASN A 94 2.76 10.33 -6.41
CA ASN A 94 1.54 9.53 -6.54
C ASN A 94 0.31 10.44 -6.43
N LEU A 95 -0.73 10.19 -7.22
CA LEU A 95 -1.98 10.93 -7.14
C LEU A 95 -2.89 10.21 -6.13
N LEU A 96 -3.42 10.96 -5.16
CA LEU A 96 -4.32 10.45 -4.13
C LEU A 96 -5.68 11.12 -4.26
N ASP A 97 -6.76 10.35 -4.07
CA ASP A 97 -8.12 10.90 -4.04
C ASP A 97 -9.01 10.12 -3.07
N ALA A 98 -10.02 10.81 -2.54
CA ALA A 98 -11.03 10.24 -1.65
C ALA A 98 -12.42 10.79 -2.00
N LYS A 99 -13.36 9.88 -2.25
CA LYS A 99 -14.74 10.21 -2.65
C LYS A 99 -15.74 9.55 -1.72
N ARG A 100 -16.80 10.29 -1.37
CA ARG A 100 -17.88 9.82 -0.49
C ARG A 100 -19.22 9.91 -1.21
N PHE A 101 -19.90 8.77 -1.33
CA PHE A 101 -21.21 8.67 -1.97
C PHE A 101 -22.26 8.24 -0.96
N ALA A 102 -23.25 9.08 -0.70
CA ALA A 102 -24.42 8.67 0.07
C ALA A 102 -25.18 7.57 -0.67
N LEU A 103 -25.44 6.45 0.00
CA LEU A 103 -26.11 5.28 -0.58
C LEU A 103 -27.11 4.71 0.42
N ALA A 104 -28.21 4.17 -0.09
CA ALA A 104 -29.13 3.39 0.72
C ALA A 104 -28.56 1.98 0.94
N ASN A 105 -29.10 1.25 1.91
CA ASN A 105 -28.79 -0.17 2.06
C ASN A 105 -29.22 -0.94 0.81
N GLY A 106 -28.37 -1.83 0.33
CA GLY A 106 -28.56 -2.54 -0.93
C GLY A 106 -27.31 -3.29 -1.39
N GLN A 107 -27.46 -4.02 -2.49
CA GLN A 107 -26.37 -4.67 -3.20
C GLN A 107 -26.11 -3.91 -4.49
N TYR A 108 -24.85 -3.64 -4.76
CA TYR A 108 -24.39 -2.82 -5.87
C TYR A 108 -23.13 -3.42 -6.50
N THR A 109 -22.75 -2.87 -7.63
CA THR A 109 -21.43 -3.02 -8.24
C THR A 109 -20.76 -1.66 -8.28
N LEU A 110 -19.53 -1.58 -7.79
CA LEU A 110 -18.64 -0.43 -7.98
C LEU A 110 -17.80 -0.70 -9.24
N GLU A 111 -17.87 0.19 -10.22
CA GLU A 111 -17.03 0.20 -11.41
C GLU A 111 -16.27 1.54 -11.45
N ILE A 112 -14.96 1.51 -11.60
CA ILE A 112 -14.12 2.69 -11.76
C ILE A 112 -13.26 2.52 -13.01
N SER A 113 -13.22 3.52 -13.88
CA SER A 113 -12.28 3.54 -15.00
C SER A 113 -11.37 4.76 -14.95
N PHE A 114 -10.12 4.53 -15.29
CA PHE A 114 -9.04 5.51 -15.29
C PHE A 114 -8.47 5.63 -16.70
N GLN A 115 -8.19 6.86 -17.13
CA GLN A 115 -7.53 7.15 -18.40
C GLN A 115 -6.56 8.31 -18.23
N ASP A 116 -5.30 8.10 -18.58
CA ASP A 116 -4.30 9.17 -18.62
C ASP A 116 -4.70 10.22 -19.68
N ILE A 117 -4.80 11.49 -19.29
CA ILE A 117 -5.19 12.56 -20.23
C ILE A 117 -4.09 12.85 -21.25
N ASN A 118 -2.86 12.42 -20.99
CA ASN A 118 -1.69 12.62 -21.82
C ASN A 118 -1.34 11.41 -22.70
N ASP A 119 -1.92 10.25 -22.42
CA ASP A 119 -1.82 9.02 -23.23
C ASP A 119 -3.15 8.25 -23.18
N PRO A 120 -4.04 8.46 -24.17
CA PRO A 120 -5.36 7.86 -24.17
C PRO A 120 -5.39 6.34 -24.20
N GLU A 121 -4.30 5.65 -24.55
CA GLU A 121 -4.23 4.18 -24.53
C GLU A 121 -3.82 3.63 -23.15
N ASN A 122 -3.24 4.50 -22.29
CA ASN A 122 -2.90 4.17 -20.93
C ASN A 122 -4.13 4.26 -20.01
N LYS A 123 -4.71 3.10 -19.70
CA LYS A 123 -5.97 2.95 -18.96
C LYS A 123 -5.88 1.86 -17.91
N ASP A 124 -6.75 1.96 -16.91
CA ASP A 124 -7.02 0.88 -15.98
C ASP A 124 -8.50 0.88 -15.56
N THR A 125 -8.98 -0.26 -15.07
CA THR A 125 -10.36 -0.43 -14.61
C THR A 125 -10.42 -1.27 -13.35
N TYR A 126 -11.27 -0.86 -12.41
CA TYR A 126 -11.54 -1.58 -11.18
C TYR A 126 -13.03 -1.91 -11.09
N THR A 127 -13.36 -3.18 -10.77
CA THR A 127 -14.74 -3.60 -10.54
C THR A 127 -14.82 -4.47 -9.30
N ALA A 128 -15.75 -4.15 -8.39
CA ALA A 128 -15.98 -4.92 -7.18
C ALA A 128 -17.48 -4.99 -6.81
N PRO A 129 -17.94 -6.10 -6.20
CA PRO A 129 -19.23 -6.12 -5.55
C PRO A 129 -19.23 -5.19 -4.34
N LEU A 130 -20.34 -4.50 -4.10
CA LEU A 130 -20.52 -3.56 -3.01
C LEU A 130 -21.81 -3.90 -2.25
N ILE A 131 -21.71 -4.14 -0.95
CA ILE A 131 -22.86 -4.38 -0.07
C ILE A 131 -22.92 -3.27 0.96
N VAL A 132 -24.04 -2.53 0.96
CA VAL A 132 -24.36 -1.53 1.97
C VAL A 132 -25.42 -2.12 2.89
N ASP A 133 -25.05 -2.47 4.11
CA ASP A 133 -25.97 -3.07 5.11
C ASP A 133 -25.66 -2.56 6.51
N ILE A 134 -25.71 -1.23 6.68
CA ILE A 134 -25.66 -0.60 8.00
C ILE A 134 -27.10 -0.35 8.43
N SER A 135 -27.62 -1.24 9.27
CA SER A 135 -28.96 -1.20 9.85
C SER A 135 -28.90 -0.96 11.36
N ASP A 136 -29.97 -1.19 12.10
CA ASP A 136 -30.00 -1.06 13.57
C ASP A 136 -29.21 -2.14 14.33
N ARG A 137 -28.60 -3.10 13.62
CA ARG A 137 -27.76 -4.14 14.22
C ARG A 137 -26.34 -3.65 14.38
N MET A 138 -25.60 -4.27 15.32
CA MET A 138 -24.17 -4.01 15.44
C MET A 138 -23.48 -4.26 14.10
N TYR A 139 -22.65 -3.33 13.68
CA TYR A 139 -21.94 -3.40 12.41
C TYR A 139 -20.47 -3.01 12.62
N LEU A 140 -19.58 -3.71 11.94
CA LEU A 140 -18.14 -3.44 11.91
C LEU A 140 -17.79 -3.09 10.47
N ALA A 141 -17.36 -1.85 10.25
CA ALA A 141 -16.95 -1.38 8.93
C ALA A 141 -15.69 -2.11 8.45
N ASP A 142 -15.49 -2.11 7.14
CA ASP A 142 -14.27 -2.63 6.55
C ASP A 142 -13.02 -1.98 7.16
N VAL A 143 -11.94 -2.75 7.22
CA VAL A 143 -10.68 -2.30 7.80
C VAL A 143 -9.90 -1.55 6.73
N GLN A 144 -9.75 -0.25 6.90
CA GLN A 144 -8.97 0.60 6.01
C GLN A 144 -7.52 0.63 6.50
N LEU A 145 -6.58 0.20 5.66
CA LEU A 145 -5.16 0.35 5.93
C LEU A 145 -4.73 1.78 5.60
N LEU A 146 -3.84 2.31 6.42
CA LEU A 146 -3.35 3.67 6.34
C LEU A 146 -1.83 3.68 6.24
N ARG A 147 -1.29 4.59 5.43
CA ARG A 147 0.13 4.97 5.48
C ARG A 147 0.47 5.64 6.80
N GLY A 148 -0.43 6.50 7.23
CA GLY A 148 -0.27 7.31 8.43
C GLY A 148 -1.55 8.04 8.76
N PHE A 149 -1.53 8.69 9.92
CA PHE A 149 -2.61 9.57 10.34
C PHE A 149 -2.05 10.64 11.27
N ARG A 150 -2.79 11.75 11.37
CA ARG A 150 -2.48 12.84 12.31
C ARG A 150 -3.78 13.52 12.73
N PRO A 151 -3.85 14.14 13.91
CA PRO A 151 -4.99 14.99 14.25
C PRO A 151 -5.22 16.05 13.17
N ASP A 152 -6.48 16.22 12.77
CA ASP A 152 -6.86 17.19 11.75
C ASP A 152 -8.34 17.57 11.89
N GLN A 153 -8.62 18.86 11.71
CA GLN A 153 -9.98 19.43 11.78
C GLN A 153 -10.28 20.24 10.51
N SER A 154 -9.48 20.08 9.46
CA SER A 154 -9.70 20.76 8.19
C SER A 154 -10.83 20.07 7.42
N ASP A 155 -11.42 20.81 6.48
CA ASP A 155 -12.37 20.26 5.52
C ASP A 155 -11.62 19.61 4.35
N SER A 156 -10.90 18.53 4.66
CA SER A 156 -10.17 17.71 3.69
C SER A 156 -10.97 16.44 3.40
N PRO A 157 -10.97 15.93 2.15
CA PRO A 157 -11.56 14.62 1.82
C PRO A 157 -10.99 13.48 2.67
N PHE A 158 -9.74 13.60 3.10
CA PHE A 158 -9.02 12.63 3.93
C PHE A 158 -9.25 12.83 5.43
N SER A 159 -9.98 13.87 5.84
CA SER A 159 -10.26 14.14 7.25
C SER A 159 -11.55 13.46 7.69
N LYS A 160 -11.47 12.76 8.82
CA LYS A 160 -12.56 11.96 9.39
C LYS A 160 -12.37 11.79 10.90
N ASN A 161 -13.45 12.01 11.67
CA ASN A 161 -13.47 11.84 13.13
C ASN A 161 -12.31 12.55 13.87
N GLY A 162 -11.88 13.71 13.36
CA GLY A 162 -10.83 14.54 13.95
C GLY A 162 -9.40 14.14 13.60
N PHE A 163 -9.23 13.29 12.58
CA PHE A 163 -7.94 12.87 12.06
C PHE A 163 -7.90 13.02 10.55
N TYR A 164 -6.74 13.42 10.02
CA TYR A 164 -6.37 13.18 8.64
C TYR A 164 -5.90 11.74 8.54
N LEU A 165 -6.55 10.96 7.69
CA LEU A 165 -6.28 9.55 7.46
C LEU A 165 -5.70 9.42 6.05
N GLU A 166 -4.43 9.05 5.94
CA GLU A 166 -3.82 8.82 4.64
C GLU A 166 -4.00 7.35 4.23
N PRO A 167 -4.90 7.04 3.29
CA PRO A 167 -5.20 5.67 2.91
C PRO A 167 -4.00 4.99 2.25
N LEU A 168 -3.98 3.65 2.30
CA LEU A 168 -3.04 2.81 1.55
C LEU A 168 -3.82 1.87 0.60
N PRO A 169 -4.37 2.36 -0.53
CA PRO A 169 -5.26 1.56 -1.38
C PRO A 169 -4.63 0.29 -1.97
N PHE A 170 -3.32 0.30 -2.24
CA PHE A 170 -2.59 -0.88 -2.71
C PHE A 170 -2.45 -1.98 -1.65
N ASN A 171 -2.71 -1.67 -0.36
CA ASN A 171 -2.45 -2.57 0.76
C ASN A 171 -1.05 -3.20 0.70
N PHE A 172 -0.05 -2.40 0.30
CA PHE A 172 1.33 -2.84 0.09
C PHE A 172 2.27 -2.03 0.98
N TYR A 173 3.13 -2.74 1.72
CA TYR A 173 4.17 -2.14 2.55
C TYR A 173 5.54 -2.51 2.00
N GLU A 174 6.32 -1.49 1.64
CA GLU A 174 7.73 -1.64 1.24
C GLU A 174 8.66 -1.81 2.45
N ALA A 175 9.96 -1.97 2.21
CA ALA A 175 10.93 -2.34 3.24
C ALA A 175 11.02 -1.32 4.38
N GLY A 176 11.05 -0.02 4.05
CA GLY A 176 11.17 1.06 5.04
C GLY A 176 9.91 1.30 5.89
N ALA A 177 8.77 0.70 5.55
CA ALA A 177 7.57 0.85 6.39
C ALA A 177 7.74 0.08 7.70
N VAL A 178 7.79 0.76 8.83
CA VAL A 178 7.94 0.11 10.15
C VAL A 178 6.62 -0.06 10.91
N LEU A 179 5.58 0.67 10.50
CA LEU A 179 4.28 0.66 11.13
C LEU A 179 3.19 0.37 10.10
N LEU A 180 2.26 -0.49 10.47
CA LEU A 180 0.94 -0.59 9.87
C LEU A 180 -0.01 0.25 10.73
N ALA A 181 -0.73 1.17 10.12
CA ALA A 181 -1.86 1.84 10.75
C ALA A 181 -3.17 1.35 10.12
N PHE A 182 -4.24 1.24 10.90
CA PHE A 182 -5.56 0.93 10.37
C PHE A 182 -6.66 1.72 11.06
N TYR A 183 -7.74 1.92 10.31
CA TYR A 183 -8.97 2.56 10.76
C TYR A 183 -10.19 1.67 10.48
N THR A 184 -11.12 1.63 11.43
CA THR A 184 -12.45 1.02 11.25
C THR A 184 -13.44 1.68 12.20
N GLU A 185 -14.74 1.51 11.94
CA GLU A 185 -15.82 2.01 12.79
C GLU A 185 -16.71 0.87 13.24
N ILE A 186 -17.13 0.93 14.49
CA ILE A 186 -18.11 0.04 15.10
C ILE A 186 -19.38 0.83 15.33
N TYR A 187 -20.50 0.33 14.81
CA TYR A 187 -21.81 0.95 14.95
C TYR A 187 -22.71 0.09 15.83
N HIS A 188 -23.60 0.74 16.58
CA HIS A 188 -24.70 0.13 17.33
C HIS A 188 -24.26 -0.94 18.34
N SER A 189 -23.06 -0.78 18.91
CA SER A 189 -22.59 -1.67 19.98
C SER A 189 -23.44 -1.52 21.25
N ASP A 190 -23.96 -0.32 21.51
CA ASP A 190 -24.91 0.02 22.58
C ASP A 190 -26.27 -0.69 22.46
N LYS A 191 -26.65 -1.11 21.25
CA LYS A 191 -27.88 -1.88 21.01
C LYS A 191 -27.69 -3.39 21.15
N ALA A 192 -26.48 -3.90 20.95
CA ALA A 192 -26.19 -5.33 20.90
C ALA A 192 -25.51 -5.88 22.16
N ILE A 193 -24.81 -5.04 22.91
CA ILE A 193 -24.05 -5.45 24.10
C ILE A 193 -24.71 -4.86 25.34
N THR A 194 -25.12 -5.74 26.26
CA THR A 194 -25.75 -5.36 27.54
C THR A 194 -24.75 -5.23 28.69
N ASP A 195 -23.57 -5.84 28.54
CA ASP A 195 -22.45 -5.68 29.47
C ASP A 195 -21.89 -4.26 29.44
N ASP A 196 -21.28 -3.82 30.54
CA ASP A 196 -20.63 -2.50 30.64
C ASP A 196 -19.51 -2.30 29.59
N THR A 197 -18.92 -3.41 29.12
CA THR A 197 -17.79 -3.40 28.19
C THR A 197 -17.75 -4.62 27.30
N TYR A 198 -17.12 -4.48 26.14
CA TYR A 198 -16.76 -5.55 25.21
C TYR A 198 -15.28 -5.43 24.81
N LEU A 199 -14.79 -6.43 24.08
CA LEU A 199 -13.40 -6.50 23.62
C LEU A 199 -13.33 -6.30 22.11
N VAL A 200 -12.47 -5.37 21.67
CA VAL A 200 -11.99 -5.30 20.30
C VAL A 200 -10.63 -5.99 20.26
N ARG A 201 -10.53 -7.10 19.54
CA ARG A 201 -9.28 -7.84 19.34
C ARG A 201 -8.84 -7.68 17.90
N TYR A 202 -7.57 -7.38 17.67
CA TYR A 202 -7.01 -7.28 16.33
C TYR A 202 -5.68 -8.01 16.24
N TYR A 203 -5.39 -8.60 15.09
CA TYR A 203 -4.21 -9.44 14.93
C TYR A 203 -3.78 -9.58 13.47
N ILE A 204 -2.48 -9.78 13.28
CA ILE A 204 -1.86 -10.04 11.98
C ILE A 204 -1.51 -11.52 11.87
N GLU A 205 -1.87 -12.14 10.75
CA GLU A 205 -1.46 -13.49 10.37
C GLU A 205 -0.66 -13.47 9.07
N GLN A 206 0.42 -14.24 8.99
CA GLN A 206 1.15 -14.49 7.74
C GLN A 206 0.55 -15.70 7.02
N GLU A 207 0.28 -15.56 5.72
CA GLU A 207 -0.16 -16.67 4.88
C GLU A 207 1.06 -17.46 4.37
N LYS A 208 1.17 -18.74 4.77
CA LYS A 208 2.26 -19.63 4.35
C LYS A 208 1.88 -20.54 3.16
N GLY A 209 0.68 -20.37 2.61
CA GLY A 209 0.10 -21.22 1.56
C GLY A 209 -0.68 -22.41 2.12
N ASN A 210 -1.44 -23.10 1.26
CA ASN A 210 -2.27 -24.27 1.61
C ASN A 210 -3.24 -24.04 2.79
N GLY A 211 -3.71 -22.80 2.98
CA GLY A 211 -4.59 -22.41 4.07
C GLY A 211 -3.91 -22.28 5.45
N ILE A 212 -2.58 -22.47 5.52
CA ILE A 212 -1.83 -22.32 6.76
C ILE A 212 -1.59 -20.83 7.04
N ARG A 213 -1.95 -20.42 8.27
CA ARG A 213 -1.76 -19.07 8.77
C ARG A 213 -1.01 -19.09 10.10
N ASN A 214 0.03 -18.26 10.18
CA ASN A 214 0.81 -18.08 11.41
C ASN A 214 0.42 -16.76 12.07
N LEU A 215 -0.01 -16.81 13.32
CA LEU A 215 -0.28 -15.62 14.11
C LEU A 215 1.04 -14.90 14.42
N ILE A 216 1.14 -13.63 14.03
CA ILE A 216 2.37 -12.84 14.16
C ILE A 216 2.28 -11.81 15.27
N SER A 217 1.18 -11.07 15.31
CA SER A 217 0.98 -9.98 16.26
C SER A 217 -0.47 -9.90 16.70
N VAL A 218 -0.72 -9.54 17.95
CA VAL A 218 -2.05 -9.41 18.54
C VAL A 218 -2.11 -8.17 19.42
N GLY A 219 -3.20 -7.43 19.35
CA GLY A 219 -3.56 -6.42 20.33
C GLY A 219 -5.04 -6.50 20.70
N THR A 220 -5.39 -5.85 21.81
CA THR A 220 -6.75 -5.80 22.31
C THR A 220 -7.06 -4.44 22.93
N GLN A 221 -8.32 -4.03 22.84
CA GLN A 221 -8.85 -2.84 23.49
C GLN A 221 -10.17 -3.20 24.18
N LYS A 222 -10.29 -2.85 25.47
CA LYS A 222 -11.56 -2.92 26.20
C LYS A 222 -12.35 -1.64 25.94
N LYS A 223 -13.58 -1.76 25.47
CA LYS A 223 -14.40 -0.65 24.98
C LYS A 223 -15.76 -0.65 25.68
N LYS A 224 -16.35 0.53 25.83
CA LYS A 224 -17.73 0.68 26.32
C LYS A 224 -18.68 0.69 25.11
N PRO A 225 -19.88 0.10 25.21
CA PRO A 225 -20.86 0.19 24.14
C PRO A 225 -21.27 1.64 23.83
N THR A 226 -21.25 2.02 22.56
CA THR A 226 -21.69 3.31 22.03
C THR A 226 -22.41 3.14 20.69
N ALA A 227 -23.10 4.20 20.25
CA ALA A 227 -23.77 4.22 18.95
C ALA A 227 -22.79 4.19 17.77
N ILE A 228 -21.67 4.89 17.87
CA ILE A 228 -20.56 4.90 16.91
C ILE A 228 -19.24 4.96 17.70
N ASP A 229 -18.26 4.18 17.31
CA ASP A 229 -16.92 4.17 17.87
C ASP A 229 -15.87 3.98 16.77
N ALA A 230 -14.93 4.91 16.68
CA ALA A 230 -13.83 4.86 15.73
C ALA A 230 -12.63 4.15 16.37
N ILE A 231 -12.10 3.16 15.67
CA ILE A 231 -10.92 2.40 16.07
C ILE A 231 -9.77 2.81 15.16
N LEU A 232 -8.72 3.37 15.74
CA LEU A 232 -7.50 3.79 15.07
C LEU A 232 -6.32 3.20 15.84
N VAL A 233 -5.52 2.36 15.18
CA VAL A 233 -4.48 1.55 15.82
C VAL A 233 -3.24 1.50 14.93
N GLN A 234 -2.07 1.46 15.58
CA GLN A 234 -0.79 1.17 14.94
C GLN A 234 -0.24 -0.17 15.43
N MET A 235 0.40 -0.92 14.53
CA MET A 235 1.07 -2.18 14.79
C MET A 235 2.47 -2.14 14.18
N ASP A 236 3.48 -2.60 14.93
CA ASP A 236 4.84 -2.75 14.41
C ASP A 236 4.88 -3.85 13.35
N ILE A 237 5.37 -3.50 12.17
CA ILE A 237 5.61 -4.42 11.05
C ILE A 237 7.07 -4.41 10.58
N GLY A 238 7.97 -3.70 11.26
CA GLY A 238 9.36 -3.53 10.81
C GLY A 238 10.13 -4.85 10.71
N LYS A 239 9.70 -5.86 11.48
CA LYS A 239 10.27 -7.23 11.45
C LYS A 239 9.46 -8.22 10.63
N LEU A 240 8.46 -7.77 9.86
CA LEU A 240 7.78 -8.64 8.91
C LEU A 240 8.66 -8.86 7.69
N GLU A 241 8.92 -10.13 7.41
CA GLU A 241 9.53 -10.61 6.16
C GLU A 241 8.65 -10.28 4.94
N SER A 242 9.21 -10.43 3.75
CA SER A 242 8.40 -10.43 2.53
C SER A 242 7.34 -11.53 2.57
N GLY A 243 6.10 -11.20 2.19
CA GLY A 243 5.03 -12.18 2.12
C GLY A 243 3.63 -11.57 2.08
N ASN A 244 2.64 -12.46 2.09
CA ASN A 244 1.23 -12.11 2.16
C ASN A 244 0.73 -12.25 3.60
N TYR A 245 -0.04 -11.28 4.03
CA TYR A 245 -0.53 -11.17 5.40
C TYR A 245 -2.02 -10.83 5.40
N SER A 246 -2.65 -11.09 6.54
CA SER A 246 -4.00 -10.61 6.82
C SER A 246 -4.03 -9.89 8.16
N LEU A 247 -4.77 -8.79 8.22
CA LEU A 247 -5.16 -8.10 9.45
C LEU A 247 -6.62 -8.41 9.72
N THR A 248 -6.90 -8.97 10.90
CA THR A 248 -8.26 -9.25 11.35
C THR A 248 -8.62 -8.38 12.55
N VAL A 249 -9.82 -7.82 12.55
CA VAL A 249 -10.45 -7.14 13.69
C VAL A 249 -11.71 -7.91 14.09
N GLU A 250 -11.82 -8.21 15.38
CA GLU A 250 -12.92 -8.95 16.01
C GLU A 250 -13.55 -8.10 17.11
N CYS A 251 -14.88 -8.09 17.18
CA CYS A 251 -15.62 -7.64 18.36
C CYS A 251 -16.08 -8.88 19.14
N ARG A 252 -15.79 -8.95 20.44
CA ARG A 252 -16.14 -10.06 21.32
C ARG A 252 -16.84 -9.59 22.59
N ASN A 253 -17.83 -10.34 23.06
CA ASN A 253 -18.53 -10.01 24.31
C ASN A 253 -17.71 -10.39 25.57
N ALA A 254 -18.27 -10.14 26.76
CA ALA A 254 -17.60 -10.46 28.03
C ALA A 254 -17.39 -11.97 28.25
N ALA A 255 -18.20 -12.82 27.62
CA ALA A 255 -18.03 -14.27 27.58
C ALA A 255 -16.98 -14.74 26.54
N ASN A 256 -16.29 -13.80 25.88
CA ASN A 256 -15.31 -14.03 24.82
C ASN A 256 -15.89 -14.66 23.53
N GLU A 257 -17.21 -14.58 23.34
CA GLU A 257 -17.89 -15.02 22.13
C GLU A 257 -17.70 -13.98 21.00
N LEU A 258 -17.48 -14.46 19.78
CA LEU A 258 -17.31 -13.61 18.60
C LEU A 258 -18.64 -13.02 18.17
N LEU A 259 -18.74 -11.69 18.14
CA LEU A 259 -19.92 -10.96 17.68
C LEU A 259 -19.80 -10.57 16.20
N LEU A 260 -18.67 -9.96 15.84
CA LEU A 260 -18.39 -9.46 14.49
C LEU A 260 -16.91 -9.65 14.15
N LYS A 261 -16.63 -9.80 12.86
CA LYS A 261 -15.28 -9.93 12.33
C LYS A 261 -15.17 -9.24 10.97
N ARG A 262 -14.04 -8.58 10.74
CA ARG A 262 -13.58 -8.11 9.43
C ARG A 262 -12.10 -8.46 9.25
N THR A 263 -11.74 -8.78 8.02
CA THR A 263 -10.37 -9.13 7.66
C THR A 263 -10.01 -8.40 6.38
N THR A 264 -8.84 -7.79 6.35
CA THR A 264 -8.22 -7.26 5.13
C THR A 264 -6.88 -7.94 4.91
N THR A 265 -6.44 -8.06 3.65
CA THR A 265 -5.14 -8.64 3.28
C THR A 265 -4.18 -7.55 2.87
N PHE A 266 -2.90 -7.75 3.13
CA PHE A 266 -1.84 -6.85 2.66
C PHE A 266 -0.60 -7.64 2.28
N GLN A 267 0.22 -7.05 1.43
CA GLN A 267 1.50 -7.59 1.04
C GLN A 267 2.62 -6.78 1.67
N ARG A 268 3.66 -7.48 2.11
CA ARG A 268 4.91 -6.91 2.59
C ARG A 268 6.03 -7.28 1.63
N SER A 269 6.84 -6.31 1.23
CA SER A 269 8.13 -6.54 0.59
C SER A 269 9.22 -6.01 1.49
N ASN A 270 9.94 -6.92 2.14
CA ASN A 270 11.09 -6.63 2.98
C ASN A 270 12.22 -7.62 2.66
N PRO A 271 12.73 -7.61 1.41
CA PRO A 271 13.67 -8.63 0.93
C PRO A 271 15.02 -8.56 1.65
N PHE A 272 15.26 -7.49 2.40
CA PHE A 272 16.53 -7.21 3.03
C PHE A 272 16.50 -7.27 4.56
N LEU A 273 15.40 -7.76 5.16
CA LEU A 273 15.30 -7.90 6.61
C LEU A 273 16.43 -8.77 7.21
N HIS A 274 16.89 -9.76 6.44
CA HIS A 274 17.91 -10.72 6.84
C HIS A 274 19.14 -10.70 5.93
N VAL A 275 19.60 -9.52 5.45
CA VAL A 275 20.80 -9.45 4.58
C VAL A 275 22.02 -10.07 5.26
N SER A 276 22.43 -11.22 4.74
CA SER A 276 23.73 -11.85 4.96
C SER A 276 24.59 -11.73 3.69
N GLU A 277 25.91 -11.80 3.84
CA GLU A 277 26.85 -11.75 2.70
C GLU A 277 26.71 -12.95 1.77
N GLU A 278 26.23 -14.07 2.31
CA GLU A 278 25.99 -15.31 1.58
C GLU A 278 24.74 -15.24 0.68
N GLU A 279 23.76 -14.40 1.02
CA GLU A 279 22.51 -14.22 0.26
C GLU A 279 22.58 -13.12 -0.80
N LEU A 280 23.58 -12.23 -0.73
CA LEU A 280 23.80 -11.19 -1.74
C LEU A 280 24.65 -11.72 -2.90
N SER A 281 23.96 -12.35 -3.86
CA SER A 281 24.57 -12.75 -5.14
C SER A 281 24.97 -11.53 -5.98
N ASP A 282 25.90 -11.76 -6.93
CA ASP A 282 26.32 -10.71 -7.88
C ASP A 282 25.13 -10.19 -8.71
N GLU A 283 24.14 -11.06 -8.99
CA GLU A 283 22.90 -10.69 -9.69
C GLU A 283 22.01 -9.75 -8.87
N VAL A 284 21.97 -9.92 -7.54
CA VAL A 284 21.22 -9.02 -6.66
C VAL A 284 21.93 -7.67 -6.61
N LEU A 285 23.25 -7.66 -6.38
CA LEU A 285 24.05 -6.44 -6.31
C LEU A 285 24.01 -5.65 -7.63
N ALA A 286 24.03 -6.33 -8.79
CA ALA A 286 23.94 -5.70 -10.11
C ALA A 286 22.64 -4.90 -10.33
N ARG A 287 21.61 -5.11 -9.50
CA ARG A 287 20.35 -4.37 -9.54
C ARG A 287 20.28 -3.25 -8.52
N GLN A 288 21.30 -3.08 -7.68
CA GLN A 288 21.36 -2.06 -6.63
C GLN A 288 22.21 -0.86 -7.05
N PHE A 289 22.10 0.23 -6.30
CA PHE A 289 22.85 1.46 -6.56
C PHE A 289 24.37 1.24 -6.53
N VAL A 290 24.85 0.30 -5.71
CA VAL A 290 26.29 0.01 -5.53
C VAL A 290 26.96 -0.59 -6.76
N ASP A 291 26.20 -1.14 -7.71
CA ASP A 291 26.73 -1.64 -8.98
C ASP A 291 27.29 -0.50 -9.85
N LYS A 292 26.60 0.65 -9.83
CA LYS A 292 26.95 1.83 -10.63
C LYS A 292 28.12 2.63 -10.05
N LEU A 293 28.61 2.26 -8.87
CA LEU A 293 29.73 2.93 -8.21
C LEU A 293 31.06 2.33 -8.68
N ASP A 294 31.96 3.22 -9.10
CA ASP A 294 33.36 2.87 -9.33
C ASP A 294 34.11 2.72 -8.00
N GLU A 295 35.36 2.25 -8.08
CA GLU A 295 36.19 2.01 -6.90
C GLU A 295 36.38 3.28 -6.06
N GLU A 296 36.57 4.44 -6.71
CA GLU A 296 36.76 5.71 -6.02
C GLU A 296 35.51 6.07 -5.20
N ALA A 297 34.33 6.00 -5.81
CA ALA A 297 33.06 6.27 -5.14
C ALA A 297 32.77 5.28 -4.01
N LEU A 298 33.05 3.99 -4.20
CA LEU A 298 32.89 2.96 -3.17
C LEU A 298 33.79 3.25 -1.96
N ARG A 299 35.09 3.51 -2.20
CA ARG A 299 36.05 3.83 -1.14
C ARG A 299 35.70 5.12 -0.44
N TYR A 300 35.23 6.13 -1.18
CA TYR A 300 34.76 7.39 -0.60
C TYR A 300 33.59 7.14 0.34
N GLY A 301 32.55 6.42 -0.10
CA GLY A 301 31.39 6.08 0.71
C GLY A 301 31.77 5.33 1.99
N LEU A 302 32.59 4.28 1.88
CA LEU A 302 33.05 3.52 3.04
C LEU A 302 33.90 4.34 4.02
N ARG A 303 34.74 5.26 3.53
CA ARG A 303 35.50 6.18 4.40
C ARG A 303 34.58 7.16 5.12
N ALA A 304 33.52 7.64 4.47
CA ALA A 304 32.51 8.47 5.11
C ALA A 304 31.81 7.68 6.24
N LEU A 305 31.45 6.41 5.99
CA LEU A 305 30.89 5.53 7.01
C LEU A 305 31.86 5.20 8.14
N SER A 306 33.16 5.15 7.86
CA SER A 306 34.19 4.87 8.88
C SER A 306 34.22 5.93 9.99
N ALA A 307 33.70 7.13 9.75
CA ALA A 307 33.53 8.15 10.79
C ALA A 307 32.41 7.81 11.81
N LEU A 308 31.48 6.93 11.44
CA LEU A 308 30.36 6.48 12.27
C LEU A 308 30.63 5.12 12.94
N ALA A 309 31.59 4.35 12.42
CA ALA A 309 31.88 2.99 12.87
C ALA A 309 32.63 2.94 14.22
N VAL A 310 32.23 2.02 15.10
CA VAL A 310 32.84 1.82 16.43
C VAL A 310 33.09 0.34 16.70
N GLY A 311 34.14 0.01 17.42
CA GLY A 311 34.43 -1.37 17.82
C GLY A 311 34.74 -2.29 16.63
N GLU A 312 34.09 -3.46 16.58
CA GLU A 312 34.30 -4.48 15.54
C GLU A 312 34.05 -3.95 14.11
N GLU A 313 33.07 -3.05 13.93
CA GLU A 313 32.76 -2.48 12.61
C GLU A 313 33.91 -1.67 12.04
N SER A 314 34.69 -0.98 12.90
CA SER A 314 35.85 -0.20 12.47
C SER A 314 36.96 -1.08 11.91
N GLU A 315 37.23 -2.22 12.56
CA GLU A 315 38.22 -3.19 12.08
C GLU A 315 37.73 -3.90 10.80
N THR A 316 36.44 -4.23 10.70
CA THR A 316 35.86 -4.77 9.46
C THR A 316 36.00 -3.79 8.29
N LEU A 317 35.61 -2.52 8.47
CA LEU A 317 35.75 -1.48 7.43
C LEU A 317 37.20 -1.27 7.01
N LYS A 318 38.12 -1.26 7.97
CA LYS A 318 39.55 -1.13 7.69
C LYS A 318 40.08 -2.30 6.85
N ASN A 319 39.68 -3.53 7.17
CA ASN A 319 40.06 -4.71 6.39
C ASN A 319 39.49 -4.65 4.96
N ILE A 320 38.23 -4.25 4.81
CA ILE A 320 37.59 -4.07 3.50
C ILE A 320 38.31 -2.98 2.68
N LEU A 321 38.63 -1.83 3.30
CA LEU A 321 39.32 -0.72 2.65
C LEU A 321 40.78 -1.04 2.28
N GLN A 322 41.42 -1.99 2.95
CA GLN A 322 42.76 -2.46 2.60
C GLN A 322 42.76 -3.47 1.44
N GLY A 323 41.62 -4.09 1.16
CA GLY A 323 41.46 -5.01 0.04
C GLY A 323 41.38 -4.31 -1.32
N GLU A 324 41.57 -5.11 -2.37
CA GLU A 324 41.37 -4.71 -3.78
C GLU A 324 40.02 -5.21 -4.33
N ASP A 325 39.35 -6.14 -3.63
CA ASP A 325 38.06 -6.68 -4.07
C ASP A 325 36.93 -5.68 -3.83
N LEU A 326 36.22 -5.33 -4.90
CA LEU A 326 35.09 -4.41 -4.86
C LEU A 326 33.82 -5.06 -4.30
N LYS A 327 33.72 -6.39 -4.30
CA LYS A 327 32.50 -7.08 -3.85
C LYS A 327 32.22 -6.89 -2.35
N PRO A 328 33.19 -7.08 -1.43
CA PRO A 328 33.01 -6.73 -0.01
C PRO A 328 32.69 -5.25 0.20
N MET A 329 33.24 -4.36 -0.62
CA MET A 329 32.96 -2.92 -0.55
C MET A 329 31.50 -2.61 -0.91
N ARG A 330 31.02 -3.18 -2.03
CA ARG A 330 29.63 -3.06 -2.47
C ARG A 330 28.67 -3.65 -1.45
N PHE A 331 28.96 -4.84 -0.94
CA PHE A 331 28.15 -5.50 0.08
C PHE A 331 28.03 -4.64 1.34
N TYR A 332 29.15 -4.17 1.90
CA TYR A 332 29.14 -3.38 3.13
C TYR A 332 28.37 -2.08 2.96
N LEU A 333 28.64 -1.35 1.88
CA LEU A 333 27.98 -0.08 1.60
C LEU A 333 26.48 -0.29 1.42
N PHE A 334 26.07 -1.27 0.63
CA PHE A 334 24.66 -1.60 0.42
C PHE A 334 23.96 -2.00 1.72
N ARG A 335 24.55 -2.92 2.49
CA ARG A 335 24.02 -3.38 3.79
C ARG A 335 23.84 -2.26 4.79
N HIS A 336 24.73 -1.27 4.81
CA HIS A 336 24.61 -0.13 5.71
C HIS A 336 23.34 0.67 5.41
N PHE A 337 23.15 1.12 4.18
CA PHE A 337 21.97 1.93 3.81
C PHE A 337 20.66 1.17 3.97
N VAL A 338 20.65 -0.10 3.61
CA VAL A 338 19.47 -0.97 3.75
C VAL A 338 19.06 -1.26 5.21
N ARG A 339 19.94 -1.02 6.19
CA ARG A 339 19.63 -1.16 7.62
C ARG A 339 19.17 0.14 8.28
N GLU A 340 19.55 1.27 7.70
CA GLU A 340 19.25 2.61 8.21
C GLU A 340 17.97 3.20 7.56
N ASP A 341 17.64 2.75 6.34
CA ASP A 341 16.34 2.98 5.67
C ASP A 341 15.26 1.97 6.16
#